data_AF-A0A7V9CKK4-F1
#
_entry.id   AF-A0A7V9CKK4-F1
#
_cell.length_a   1.000
_cell.length_b   1.000
_cell.length_c   1.000
_cell.angle_alpha   90.00
_cell.angle_beta   90.00
_cell.angle_gamma   90.00
#
_symmetry.space_group_name_H-M   'P 1'
#
loop_
_entity.id
_entity.type
_entity.pdbx_description
1 polymer ?
#
loop_
_entity_poly.entity_id
_entity_poly.type
_entity_poly.pdbx_seq_one_letter_code
_entity_poly.pdbx_strand_id
1 'polypeptide(L)' 'LDGFVKDPSGASVQSAKIIAVNLATNQVHETTADGAGYFRFSLLQVVPWIGDS' A
#
# COMPACT_ATOMS: atom_id res chain seq x y z
N LEU A 1 4.88 -2.43 -4.28
CA LEU A 1 4.34 -2.54 -2.91
C LEU A 1 2.92 -3.08 -3.00
N ASP A 2 2.65 -4.16 -2.28
CA ASP A 2 1.37 -4.85 -2.30
C ASP A 2 1.13 -5.58 -0.97
N GLY A 3 -0.10 -6.02 -0.75
CA GLY A 3 -0.49 -6.70 0.49
C GLY A 3 -1.99 -7.03 0.54
N PHE A 4 -2.44 -7.44 1.73
CA PHE A 4 -3.83 -7.78 2.00
C PHE A 4 -4.38 -6.96 3.16
N VAL A 5 -5.61 -6.50 3.06
CA VAL A 5 -6.36 -5.87 4.15
C VAL A 5 -7.26 -6.92 4.79
N LYS A 6 -7.09 -7.13 6.10
CA LYS A 6 -7.88 -8.06 6.90
C LYS A 6 -8.41 -7.37 8.16
N ASP A 7 -9.59 -7.77 8.61
CA ASP A 7 -10.11 -7.39 9.92
C ASP A 7 -9.49 -8.26 11.05
N PRO A 8 -9.78 -7.98 12.33
CA PRO A 8 -9.24 -8.77 13.45
C PRO A 8 -9.66 -10.25 13.47
N SER A 9 -10.74 -10.63 12.78
CA SER A 9 -11.14 -12.03 12.62
C SER A 9 -10.32 -12.77 11.55
N GLY A 10 -9.57 -12.02 10.74
CA GLY A 10 -8.80 -12.53 9.60
C GLY A 10 -9.57 -12.52 8.29
N ALA A 11 -10.80 -12.00 8.27
CA ALA A 11 -11.60 -11.86 7.05
C ALA A 11 -11.05 -10.73 6.16
N SER A 12 -11.05 -10.96 4.84
CA SER A 12 -10.61 -9.97 3.88
C SER A 12 -11.57 -8.78 3.81
N VAL A 13 -11.01 -7.57 3.80
CA VAL A 13 -11.79 -6.33 3.67
C VAL A 13 -11.78 -5.87 2.22
N GLN A 14 -12.87 -6.13 1.51
CA GLN A 14 -13.07 -5.64 0.15
C GLN A 14 -13.30 -4.12 0.13
N SER A 15 -12.89 -3.47 -0.96
CA SER A 15 -13.13 -2.04 -1.22
C SER A 15 -12.49 -1.09 -0.19
N ALA A 16 -11.55 -1.58 0.61
CA ALA A 16 -10.75 -0.74 1.48
C ALA A 16 -9.96 0.27 0.62
N LYS A 17 -10.00 1.55 1.00
CA LYS A 17 -9.15 2.59 0.39
C LYS A 17 -7.78 2.56 1.08
N ILE A 18 -6.72 2.42 0.29
CA ILE A 18 -5.33 2.43 0.77
C ILE A 18 -4.64 3.67 0.23
N ILE A 19 -4.02 4.43 1.13
CA ILE A 19 -3.26 5.64 0.81
C ILE A 19 -1.81 5.40 1.25
N ALA A 20 -0.89 5.39 0.29
CA ALA A 20 0.54 5.31 0.55
C ALA A 20 1.17 6.69 0.36
N VAL A 21 1.93 7.14 1.36
CA VAL A 21 2.69 8.40 1.31
C VAL A 21 4.17 8.09 1.28
N ASN A 22 4.86 8.56 0.25
CA ASN A 22 6.32 8.53 0.22
C ASN A 22 6.85 9.70 1.06
N LEU A 23 7.44 9.40 2.22
CA LEU A 23 7.89 10.43 3.17
C LEU A 23 9.09 11.25 2.67
N ALA A 24 9.84 10.76 1.69
CA ALA A 24 10.97 11.50 1.11
C ALA A 24 10.52 12.53 0.05
N THR A 25 9.46 12.23 -0.70
CA THR A 25 9.00 13.07 -1.82
C THR A 25 7.65 13.74 -1.57
N ASN A 26 6.96 13.37 -0.48
CA ASN A 26 5.56 13.71 -0.18
C ASN A 26 4.56 13.30 -1.28
N GLN A 27 4.94 12.40 -2.19
CA GLN A 27 4.02 11.87 -3.19
C GLN A 27 3.00 10.94 -2.52
N VAL A 28 1.73 11.10 -2.93
CA VAL A 28 0.61 10.30 -2.45
C VAL A 28 0.13 9.41 -3.58
N HIS A 29 -0.04 8.13 -3.27
CA HIS A 29 -0.64 7.15 -4.16
C HIS A 29 -1.84 6.51 -3.48
N GLU A 30 -2.91 6.31 -4.25
CA GLU A 30 -4.13 5.67 -3.79
C GLU A 30 -4.41 4.41 -4.60
N THR A 31 -4.98 3.41 -3.94
CA THR A 31 -5.53 2.21 -4.57
C THR A 31 -6.67 1.67 -3.72
N THR A 32 -7.40 0.71 -4.27
CA THR A 32 -8.53 0.07 -3.60
C THR A 32 -8.31 -1.43 -3.56
N ALA A 33 -8.57 -2.04 -2.41
CA ALA A 33 -8.50 -3.49 -2.27
C ALA A 33 -9.61 -4.19 -3.08
N ASP A 34 -9.27 -5.30 -3.73
CA ASP A 34 -10.22 -6.14 -4.47
C ASP A 34 -11.09 -7.02 -3.55
N GLY A 35 -11.86 -7.94 -4.14
CA GLY A 35 -12.72 -8.86 -3.39
C GLY A 35 -12.00 -9.84 -2.46
N ALA A 36 -10.71 -10.08 -2.68
CA ALA A 36 -9.87 -10.88 -1.79
C ALA A 36 -9.19 -10.01 -0.72
N GLY A 37 -9.45 -8.70 -0.68
CA GLY A 37 -8.74 -7.74 0.16
C GLY A 37 -7.33 -7.44 -0.33
N TYR A 38 -6.95 -7.89 -1.53
CA TYR A 38 -5.62 -7.68 -2.09
C TYR A 38 -5.51 -6.26 -2.67
N PHE A 39 -4.38 -5.61 -2.43
CA PHE A 39 -4.05 -4.32 -3.03
C PHE A 39 -2.65 -4.33 -3.61
N ARG A 40 -2.43 -3.53 -4.66
CA ARG A 40 -1.10 -3.31 -5.25
C ARG A 40 -0.96 -1.88 -5.74
N PHE A 41 0.20 -1.29 -5.47
CA PHE A 41 0.66 -0.04 -6.07
C PHE A 41 1.69 -0.36 -7.15
N SER A 42 1.23 -0.44 -8.41
CA SER A 42 2.07 -0.82 -9.57
C SER A 42 3.13 0.24 -9.92
N LEU A 43 2.91 1.50 -9.55
CA LEU A 43 3.75 2.64 -9.94
C LEU A 43 4.58 3.21 -8.77
N LEU A 44 4.58 2.54 -7.61
CA LEU A 44 5.43 2.97 -6.49
C LEU A 44 6.87 2.54 -6.79
N GLN A 45 7.68 3.44 -7.37
CA GLN A 45 9.14 3.29 -7.31
C GLN A 45 9.55 3.53 -5.85
N VAL A 46 9.85 2.44 -5.15
CA VAL A 46 10.50 2.53 -3.83
C VAL A 46 11.89 3.08 -4.09
N VAL A 47 12.17 4.31 -3.66
CA VAL A 47 13.54 4.81 -3.65
C VAL A 47 14.29 3.93 -2.65
N PRO A 48 15.36 3.21 -3.05
CA PRO A 48 16.17 2.47 -2.10
C PRO A 48 16.69 3.45 -1.06
N TRP A 49 16.45 3.17 0.22
CA TRP A 49 17.11 3.92 1.28
C TRP A 49 18.62 3.66 1.15
N ILE A 50 19.36 4.64 0.63
CA ILE A 50 20.82 4.65 0.67
C ILE A 50 21.14 5.32 1.99
N GLY A 51 21.41 4.52 3.02
CA GLY A 51 21.94 5.03 4.28
C GLY A 51 23.36 5.52 4.05
N ASP A 52 23.54 6.84 4.06
CA ASP A 52 24.82 7.49 4.13
C ASP A 52 25.14 7.92 5.56
N SER A 53 26.08 7.21 6.17
CA SER A 53 26.97 7.70 7.23
C SER A 53 28.28 6.93 7.17
#